data_AF-A0A2E7I2C3-F1
#
_entry.id   AF-A0A2E7I2C3-F1
#
_cell.length_a   1.000
_cell.length_b   1.000
_cell.length_c   1.000
_cell.angle_alpha   90.00
_cell.angle_beta   90.00
_cell.angle_gamma   90.00
#
_symmetry.space_group_name_H-M   'P 1'
#
loop_
_entity.id
_entity.type
_entity.pdbx_description
1 polymer ?
#
loop_
_entity_poly.entity_id
_entity_poly.type
_entity_poly.pdbx_seq_one_letter_code
_entity_poly.pdbx_strand_id
1 'polypeptide(L)' 'MASDNISGIKKSGLLGVFLFPGKVIQWVMYMSVGNLKGYGAVRQQTRLARSPFMTWVYSLGFWITLIFIILGNI' A
#
# COMPACT_ATOMS: atom_id res chain seq x y z
N MET A 1 3.33 -16.81 6.36
CA MET A 1 3.79 -15.41 6.18
C MET A 1 3.57 -14.88 4.76
N ALA A 2 3.57 -15.71 3.72
CA ALA A 2 3.35 -15.27 2.32
C ALA A 2 1.90 -14.96 1.92
N SER A 3 0.91 -15.19 2.80
CA SER A 3 -0.53 -14.99 2.49
C SER A 3 -1.26 -14.08 3.47
N ASP A 4 -0.53 -13.35 4.32
CA ASP A 4 -1.20 -12.55 5.35
C ASP A 4 -1.78 -11.28 4.71
N ASN A 5 -3.10 -11.10 4.81
CA ASN A 5 -3.77 -9.93 4.27
C ASN A 5 -3.57 -8.76 5.24
N ILE A 6 -2.36 -8.20 5.23
CA ILE A 6 -1.94 -7.10 6.10
C ILE A 6 -2.88 -5.89 5.90
N SER A 7 -3.31 -5.63 4.67
CA SER A 7 -4.22 -4.53 4.31
C SER A 7 -5.65 -4.67 4.85
N GLY A 8 -6.07 -5.88 5.24
CA GLY A 8 -7.45 -6.18 5.68
C GLY A 8 -8.51 -6.15 4.56
N ILE A 9 -8.15 -5.88 3.30
CA ILE A 9 -9.12 -5.79 2.19
C ILE A 9 -9.28 -7.12 1.45
N LYS A 10 -10.47 -7.72 1.55
CA LYS A 10 -10.84 -8.98 0.87
C LYS A 10 -11.58 -8.81 -0.47
N LYS A 11 -11.42 -7.67 -1.15
CA LYS A 11 -12.07 -7.44 -2.46
C LYS A 11 -11.43 -8.30 -3.56
N SER A 12 -12.27 -8.95 -4.38
CA SER A 12 -11.91 -9.76 -5.56
C SER A 12 -12.33 -9.05 -6.86
N GLY A 13 -11.85 -9.55 -8.01
CA GLY A 13 -12.20 -9.03 -9.34
C GLY A 13 -11.47 -7.73 -9.72
N LEU A 14 -12.14 -6.88 -10.51
CA LEU A 14 -11.57 -5.66 -11.11
C LEU A 14 -11.11 -4.64 -10.05
N LEU A 15 -11.83 -4.56 -8.93
CA LEU A 15 -11.43 -3.79 -7.74
C LEU A 15 -10.18 -4.34 -7.06
N GLY A 16 -9.93 -5.65 -7.17
CA GLY A 16 -8.70 -6.27 -6.69
C GLY A 16 -7.48 -5.82 -7.47
N VAL A 17 -7.60 -5.69 -8.81
CA VAL A 17 -6.53 -5.19 -9.69
C VAL A 17 -6.26 -3.71 -9.42
N PHE A 18 -7.32 -2.91 -9.27
CA PHE A 18 -7.18 -1.50 -8.93
C PHE A 18 -6.38 -1.33 -7.63
N LEU A 19 -6.74 -2.07 -6.57
CA LEU A 19 -6.11 -1.98 -5.24
C LEU A 19 -4.76 -2.69 -5.11
N PHE A 20 -4.36 -3.46 -6.12
CA PHE A 20 -3.12 -4.24 -6.11
C PHE A 20 -1.88 -3.38 -5.79
N PRO A 21 -1.60 -2.26 -6.48
CA PRO A 21 -0.45 -1.41 -6.15
C PRO A 21 -0.48 -0.89 -4.71
N GLY A 22 -1.64 -0.53 -4.19
CA GLY A 22 -1.78 -0.10 -2.79
C GLY A 22 -1.41 -1.20 -1.79
N LYS A 23 -1.78 -2.46 -2.07
CA LYS A 23 -1.40 -3.62 -1.26
C LYS A 23 0.11 -3.90 -1.32
N VAL A 24 0.72 -3.75 -2.49
CA VAL A 24 2.17 -3.92 -2.65
C VAL A 24 2.93 -2.87 -1.84
N ILE A 25 2.52 -1.59 -1.90
CA ILE A 25 3.13 -0.51 -1.12
C ILE A 25 3.03 -0.80 0.38
N GLN A 26 1.87 -1.23 0.88
CA GLN A 26 1.71 -1.59 2.29
C GLN A 26 2.55 -2.80 2.71
N TRP A 27 2.71 -3.78 1.83
CA TRP A 27 3.59 -4.92 2.08
C TRP A 27 5.05 -4.47 2.19
N VAL A 28 5.53 -3.62 1.27
CA VAL A 28 6.88 -3.04 1.35
C VAL A 28 7.06 -2.22 2.62
N MET A 29 6.08 -1.39 2.98
CA MET A 29 6.09 -0.63 4.23
C MET A 29 6.21 -1.55 5.44
N TYR A 30 5.48 -2.67 5.46
CA TYR A 30 5.54 -3.64 6.55
C TYR A 30 6.91 -4.30 6.65
N MET A 31 7.49 -4.73 5.52
CA MET A 31 8.84 -5.32 5.48
C MET A 31 9.91 -4.33 5.97
N SER A 32 9.70 -3.04 5.71
CA SER A 32 10.62 -1.97 6.10
C SER A 32 10.54 -1.57 7.57
N VAL A 33 9.52 -2.04 8.32
CA VAL A 33 9.33 -1.68 9.74
C VAL A 33 10.54 -2.06 10.59
N GLY A 34 11.20 -3.18 10.29
CA GLY A 34 12.37 -3.66 11.04
C GLY A 34 13.61 -2.76 10.93
N ASN A 35 13.66 -1.87 9.93
CA ASN A 35 14.77 -0.95 9.72
C ASN A 35 14.58 0.41 10.42
N LEU A 36 13.41 0.66 11.02
CA LEU A 36 13.15 1.90 11.74
C LEU A 36 13.74 1.89 13.14
N LYS A 37 14.48 2.95 13.49
CA LYS A 37 14.93 3.18 14.87
C LYS A 37 13.84 3.88 15.67
N GLY A 38 13.41 3.25 16.76
CA GLY A 38 12.46 3.83 17.72
C GLY A 38 11.08 3.15 17.71
N TYR A 39 10.61 2.77 18.91
CA TYR A 39 9.34 2.05 19.09
C TYR A 39 8.12 2.82 18.58
N GLY A 40 8.12 4.14 18.73
CA GLY A 40 7.04 5.01 18.23
C GLY A 40 6.90 4.94 16.71
N ALA A 41 8.02 4.99 15.97
CA ALA A 41 8.03 4.91 14.51
C ALA A 41 7.59 3.53 14.02
N VAL A 42 8.06 2.46 14.68
CA VAL A 42 7.64 1.07 14.40
C VAL A 42 6.13 0.92 14.57
N ARG A 43 5.56 1.44 15.66
CA ARG A 43 4.12 1.38 15.93
C ARG A 43 3.31 2.17 14.90
N GLN A 44 3.77 3.36 14.53
CA GLN A 44 3.10 4.20 13.52
C GLN A 44 3.12 3.52 12.15
N GLN A 45 4.28 3.04 11.68
CA GLN A 45 4.40 2.40 10.38
C GLN A 45 3.60 1.09 10.33
N THR A 46 3.55 0.33 11.42
CA THR A 46 2.70 -0.88 11.52
C THR A 46 1.21 -0.54 11.41
N ARG A 47 0.75 0.56 12.03
CA ARG A 47 -0.66 1.02 11.90
C ARG A 47 -1.00 1.42 10.47
N LEU A 48 -0.08 2.10 9.78
CA LEU A 48 -0.28 2.53 8.39
C LEU A 48 -0.26 1.34 7.41
N ALA A 49 0.66 0.41 7.59
CA ALA A 49 0.76 -0.80 6.79
C ALA A 49 -0.49 -1.69 6.92
N ARG A 50 -1.17 -1.66 8.07
CA ARG A 50 -2.39 -2.44 8.34
C ARG A 50 -3.71 -1.70 8.08
N SER A 51 -3.66 -0.44 7.62
CA SER A 51 -4.88 0.37 7.45
C SER A 51 -5.55 0.09 6.11
N PRO A 52 -6.81 -0.39 6.07
CA PRO A 52 -7.54 -0.58 4.82
C PRO A 52 -7.74 0.73 4.07
N PHE A 53 -7.95 1.83 4.80
CA PHE A 53 -8.10 3.16 4.19
C PHE A 53 -6.84 3.57 3.43
N MET A 54 -5.66 3.34 4.01
CA MET A 54 -4.39 3.70 3.37
C MET A 54 -4.14 2.91 2.09
N THR A 55 -4.66 1.68 1.97
CA THR A 55 -4.57 0.91 0.71
C THR A 55 -5.21 1.65 -0.46
N TRP A 56 -6.38 2.28 -0.24
CA TRP A 56 -7.07 3.07 -1.27
C TRP A 56 -6.27 4.32 -1.63
N VAL A 57 -5.71 5.01 -0.63
CA VAL A 57 -4.91 6.21 -0.84
C VAL A 57 -3.66 5.90 -1.67
N TYR A 58 -2.91 4.86 -1.30
CA TYR A 58 -1.71 4.45 -2.04
C TYR A 58 -2.05 3.96 -3.45
N SER A 59 -3.15 3.23 -3.59
CA SER A 59 -3.65 2.78 -4.88
C SER A 59 -4.01 3.97 -5.79
N LEU A 60 -4.79 4.93 -5.28
CA LEU A 60 -5.16 6.14 -6.02
C LEU A 60 -3.93 6.96 -6.42
N GLY A 61 -3.00 7.18 -5.48
CA GLY A 61 -1.75 7.87 -5.76
C GLY A 61 -0.96 7.22 -6.89
N PHE A 62 -0.81 5.88 -6.86
CA PHE A 62 -0.14 5.14 -7.92
C PHE A 62 -0.79 5.36 -9.30
N TRP A 63 -2.10 5.21 -9.40
CA TRP A 63 -2.82 5.38 -10.68
C TRP A 63 -2.79 6.82 -11.18
N ILE A 64 -2.92 7.80 -10.29
CA ILE A 64 -2.81 9.22 -10.64
C ILE A 64 -1.41 9.51 -11.20
N THR A 65 -0.35 9.10 -10.49
CA THR A 65 1.03 9.28 -10.96
C THR A 65 1.26 8.59 -12.31
N LEU A 66 0.72 7.37 -12.49
CA LEU A 66 0.84 6.63 -13.75
C LEU A 66 0.14 7.37 -14.90
N ILE A 67 -1.06 7.93 -14.68
CA ILE A 67 -1.78 8.75 -15.65
C ILE A 67 -0.97 10.01 -16.00
N PHE A 68 -0.42 10.71 -15.01
CA PHE A 68 0.41 11.89 -15.24
C PHE A 68 1.66 11.57 -16.06
N ILE A 69 2.32 10.44 -15.80
CA ILE A 69 3.48 10.00 -16.58
C ILE A 69 3.06 9.71 -18.02
N ILE A 70 1.96 8.99 -18.24
CA ILE A 70 1.49 8.67 -19.60
C ILE A 70 1.11 9.94 -20.37
N LEU A 71 0.35 10.85 -19.76
CA LEU A 71 -0.09 12.09 -20.41
C LEU A 71 1.04 13.12 -20.58
N GLY A 72 2.04 13.12 -19.71
CA GLY A 72 3.20 14.02 -19.81
C GLY A 72 4.31 13.52 -20.75
N ASN A 73 4.25 12.27 -21.20
CA ASN A 73 5.18 11.69 -22.18
C ASN A 73 4.54 11.54 -23.59
N ILE A 74 3.36 12.12 -23.80
CA ILE A 74 2.70 12.33 -25.09
C ILE A 74 2.89 13.81 -25.46
#